data_AF-R1FUT7-F1
#
_entry.id   AF-R1FUT7-F1
#
_cell.length_a   1.000
_cell.length_b   1.000
_cell.length_c   1.000
_cell.angle_alpha   90.00
_cell.angle_beta   90.00
_cell.angle_gamma   90.00
#
_symmetry.space_group_name_H-M   'P 1'
#
loop_
_entity.id
_entity.type
_entity.pdbx_description
1 polymer ?
#
loop_
_entity_poly.entity_id
_entity_poly.type
_entity_poly.pdbx_seq_one_letter_code
_entity_poly.pdbx_strand_id
1 'polypeptide(L)'
;MTGPLRPAFGEGQVLAAADLTATVEHARTTAARHARYLHEWGIVEGLALVTAPRTDPLSGARFVEVTVSAGLAVDGTGRELLVPRPVVLREADFEAVNGAAPTADPYPVFLAAVDRDPGGPARPDACGTPAVRTRVEESYQILFGRLGDERLVAGQQPPPVDAASADPPVRWLVLLGYVRWADGHFTGVTTDARRVGLRHAGVRADVVAAQSGTLTLRTSASEGKPAVVLSGEDPPSLVFGLYQGNGGVDPLLTVAANGNLSIKGSFAGRMSVGSVLVTSGTATDGMLLPLPDGVTAQEVADGRAVLHVQVTPRIPPVTGMQLHSAAEAGVDADRRVRCRIRTYDLQTAPPEIAERPGAVEFLVLAAVAATNGGD
;
A
#
# COMPACT_ATOMS: atom_id res chain seq x y z
N MET A 1 43.21 -0.75 4.49
CA MET A 1 41.95 -0.73 5.25
C MET A 1 41.88 -1.99 6.10
N THR A 2 41.76 -1.86 7.41
CA THR A 2 41.64 -3.01 8.33
C THR A 2 40.18 -3.25 8.66
N GLY A 3 39.72 -4.50 8.54
CA GLY A 3 38.36 -4.88 8.91
C GLY A 3 38.08 -4.76 10.42
N PRO A 4 36.83 -5.00 10.86
CA PRO A 4 36.47 -4.94 12.27
C PRO A 4 37.28 -5.95 13.08
N LEU A 5 37.85 -5.50 14.20
CA LEU A 5 38.60 -6.35 15.13
C LEU A 5 37.64 -7.05 16.09
N ARG A 6 37.83 -8.36 16.28
CA ARG A 6 37.13 -9.16 17.29
C ARG A 6 38.09 -9.47 18.44
N PRO A 7 37.71 -9.25 19.71
CA PRO A 7 38.53 -9.67 20.85
C PRO A 7 38.81 -11.18 20.82
N ALA A 8 40.01 -11.56 21.24
CA ALA A 8 40.44 -12.93 21.43
C ALA A 8 41.12 -13.05 22.80
N PHE A 9 40.79 -14.09 23.54
CA PHE A 9 41.27 -14.29 24.91
C PHE A 9 42.13 -15.55 25.00
N GLY A 10 43.30 -15.43 25.61
CA GLY A 10 44.22 -16.53 25.86
C GLY A 10 44.15 -17.06 27.29
N GLU A 11 44.58 -18.31 27.50
CA GLU A 11 44.77 -18.86 28.84
C GLU A 11 45.82 -18.06 29.61
N GLY A 12 45.51 -17.71 30.86
CA GLY A 12 46.40 -16.91 31.72
C GLY A 12 46.46 -15.41 31.38
N GLN A 13 45.68 -14.92 30.40
CA GLN A 13 45.61 -13.49 30.09
C GLN A 13 44.96 -12.70 31.23
N VAL A 14 45.57 -11.58 31.60
CA VAL A 14 44.96 -10.58 32.48
C VAL A 14 44.05 -9.68 31.63
N LEU A 15 42.76 -9.62 31.98
CA LEU A 15 41.78 -8.81 31.26
C LEU A 15 41.89 -7.33 31.67
N ALA A 16 42.05 -6.45 30.69
CA ALA A 16 41.94 -5.01 30.88
C ALA A 16 40.51 -4.53 30.60
N ALA A 17 40.16 -3.35 31.13
CA ALA A 17 38.89 -2.70 30.81
C ALA A 17 38.71 -2.50 29.30
N ALA A 18 39.81 -2.21 28.58
CA ALA A 18 39.80 -2.08 27.12
C ALA A 18 39.34 -3.36 26.39
N ASP A 19 39.68 -4.55 26.91
CA ASP A 19 39.27 -5.81 26.29
C ASP A 19 37.75 -6.04 26.46
N LEU A 20 37.20 -5.65 27.61
CA LEU A 20 35.77 -5.71 27.89
C LEU A 20 35.00 -4.68 27.05
N THR A 21 35.51 -3.43 26.98
CA THR A 21 34.94 -2.38 26.12
C THR A 21 34.93 -2.82 24.65
N ALA A 22 36.03 -3.36 24.15
CA ALA A 22 36.12 -3.86 22.78
C ALA A 22 35.10 -4.98 22.48
N THR A 23 34.77 -5.80 23.49
CA THR A 23 33.73 -6.84 23.35
C THR A 23 32.34 -6.22 23.18
N VAL A 24 32.00 -5.23 24.00
CA VAL A 24 30.72 -4.51 23.93
C VAL A 24 30.60 -3.74 22.61
N GLU A 25 31.64 -3.00 22.23
CA GLU A 25 31.68 -2.24 20.98
C GLU A 25 31.59 -3.12 19.74
N HIS A 26 32.26 -4.27 19.74
CA HIS A 26 32.19 -5.22 18.62
C HIS A 26 30.76 -5.74 18.44
N ALA A 27 30.07 -6.10 19.52
CA ALA A 27 28.68 -6.53 19.48
C ALA A 27 27.73 -5.42 18.99
N ARG A 28 27.83 -4.22 19.60
CA ARG A 28 27.03 -3.03 19.23
C ARG A 28 27.20 -2.66 17.76
N THR A 29 28.44 -2.61 17.29
CA THR A 29 28.73 -2.28 15.88
C THR A 29 28.26 -3.38 14.93
N THR A 30 28.30 -4.65 15.34
CA THR A 30 27.76 -5.76 14.52
C THR A 30 26.25 -5.63 14.34
N ALA A 31 25.51 -5.35 15.42
CA ALA A 31 24.08 -5.08 15.35
C ALA A 31 23.76 -3.86 14.47
N ALA A 32 24.48 -2.75 14.66
CA ALA A 32 24.30 -1.55 13.85
C ALA A 32 24.58 -1.80 12.34
N ARG A 33 25.61 -2.57 12.00
CA ARG A 33 25.88 -2.97 10.60
C ARG A 33 24.76 -3.84 10.05
N HIS A 34 24.26 -4.82 10.82
CA HIS A 34 23.13 -5.64 10.39
C HIS A 34 21.92 -4.78 10.07
N ALA A 35 21.52 -3.90 10.99
CA ALA A 35 20.42 -2.97 10.83
C ALA A 35 20.61 -2.06 9.60
N ARG A 36 21.80 -1.49 9.41
CA ARG A 36 22.07 -0.53 8.32
C ARG A 36 22.07 -1.17 6.92
N TYR A 37 22.53 -2.41 6.79
CA TYR A 37 22.73 -3.04 5.47
C TYR A 37 21.61 -3.98 5.05
N LEU A 38 20.94 -4.66 5.99
CA LEU A 38 19.82 -5.55 5.68
C LEU A 38 18.46 -4.87 5.78
N HIS A 39 18.40 -3.66 6.34
CA HIS A 39 17.15 -2.94 6.53
C HIS A 39 17.21 -1.50 6.01
N GLU A 40 16.03 -0.95 5.75
CA GLU A 40 15.85 0.49 5.71
C GLU A 40 15.55 0.99 7.13
N TRP A 41 16.02 2.20 7.45
CA TRP A 41 15.75 2.84 8.73
C TRP A 41 14.32 3.42 8.78
N GLY A 42 13.80 3.67 9.98
CA GLY A 42 12.46 4.19 10.21
C GLY A 42 11.80 3.58 11.44
N ILE A 43 10.49 3.79 11.55
CA ILE A 43 9.64 3.20 12.59
C ILE A 43 9.50 1.70 12.32
N VAL A 44 9.85 0.87 13.30
CA VAL A 44 9.68 -0.59 13.24
C VAL A 44 8.27 -0.96 13.70
N GLU A 45 7.88 -0.46 14.87
CA GLU A 45 6.57 -0.73 15.47
C GLU A 45 6.19 0.38 16.45
N GLY A 46 4.89 0.68 16.55
CA GLY A 46 4.37 1.66 17.50
C GLY A 46 4.75 3.10 17.13
N LEU A 47 5.17 3.88 18.14
CA LEU A 47 5.56 5.30 18.01
C LEU A 47 4.52 6.23 17.35
N ALA A 48 3.24 5.84 17.37
CA ALA A 48 2.16 6.64 16.82
C ALA A 48 1.85 7.84 17.72
N LEU A 49 1.47 8.96 17.11
CA LEU A 49 0.86 10.07 17.82
C LEU A 49 -0.62 9.75 18.06
N VAL A 50 -1.01 9.56 19.31
CA VAL A 50 -2.40 9.33 19.72
C VAL A 50 -2.95 10.57 20.42
N THR A 51 -4.25 10.79 20.29
CA THR A 51 -4.92 11.97 20.85
C THR A 51 -5.98 11.56 21.86
N ALA A 52 -6.10 12.33 22.94
CA ALA A 52 -7.20 12.23 23.90
C ALA A 52 -7.87 13.60 24.05
N PRO A 53 -9.22 13.70 23.96
CA PRO A 53 -9.91 14.97 24.09
C PRO A 53 -9.76 15.53 25.51
N ARG A 54 -9.51 16.83 25.60
CA ARG A 54 -9.41 17.59 26.86
C ARG A 54 -10.20 18.88 26.76
N THR A 55 -10.40 19.53 27.91
CA THR A 55 -11.03 20.84 28.01
C THR A 55 -10.23 21.67 28.98
N ASP A 56 -9.86 22.87 28.56
CA ASP A 56 -9.13 23.81 29.42
C ASP A 56 -10.09 24.27 30.53
N PRO A 57 -9.76 24.02 31.81
CA PRO A 57 -10.62 24.41 32.92
C PRO A 57 -10.78 25.93 33.08
N LEU A 58 -9.88 26.74 32.53
CA LEU A 58 -9.92 28.20 32.63
C LEU A 58 -10.72 28.85 31.50
N SER A 59 -10.45 28.46 30.25
CA SER A 59 -11.10 29.05 29.07
C SER A 59 -12.35 28.28 28.60
N GLY A 60 -12.51 27.02 28.99
CA GLY A 60 -13.54 26.11 28.47
C GLY A 60 -13.27 25.63 27.03
N ALA A 61 -12.12 25.97 26.46
CA ALA A 61 -11.75 25.55 25.11
C ALA A 61 -11.50 24.05 25.03
N ARG A 62 -11.93 23.41 23.93
CA ARG A 62 -11.65 22.00 23.65
C ARG A 62 -10.30 21.89 22.95
N PHE A 63 -9.46 20.97 23.42
CA PHE A 63 -8.17 20.67 22.83
C PHE A 63 -7.89 19.16 22.88
N VAL A 64 -6.74 18.73 22.37
CA VAL A 64 -6.30 17.33 22.47
C VAL A 64 -4.99 17.23 23.22
N GLU A 65 -4.90 16.28 24.13
CA GLU A 65 -3.62 15.82 24.67
C GLU A 65 -2.99 14.88 23.66
N VAL A 66 -1.74 15.14 23.27
CA VAL A 66 -0.99 14.31 22.32
C VAL A 66 -0.01 13.43 23.07
N THR A 67 -0.03 12.12 22.79
CA THR A 67 0.89 11.15 23.36
C THR A 67 1.61 10.39 22.26
N VAL A 68 2.93 10.23 22.37
CA VAL A 68 3.70 9.27 21.57
C VAL A 68 3.53 7.90 22.20
N SER A 69 3.00 6.92 21.47
CA SER A 69 2.87 5.55 21.98
C SER A 69 4.25 4.91 22.18
N ALA A 70 4.31 3.86 23.02
CA ALA A 70 5.50 3.02 23.07
C ALA A 70 5.81 2.42 21.68
N GLY A 71 7.07 2.08 21.45
CA GLY A 71 7.50 1.51 20.18
C GLY A 71 9.00 1.54 19.96
N LEU A 72 9.41 1.15 18.75
CA LEU A 72 10.79 0.99 18.33
C LEU A 72 10.99 1.67 16.97
N ALA A 73 12.10 2.38 16.85
CA ALA A 73 12.63 2.82 15.56
C ALA A 73 14.09 2.39 15.41
N VAL A 74 14.56 2.36 14.17
CA VAL A 74 15.98 2.25 13.83
C VAL A 74 16.36 3.52 13.06
N ASP A 75 17.44 4.18 13.47
CA ASP A 75 17.95 5.34 12.75
C ASP A 75 18.87 4.94 11.57
N GLY A 76 19.29 5.90 10.75
CA GLY A 76 20.15 5.61 9.60
C GLY A 76 21.57 5.18 9.95
N THR A 77 21.98 5.28 11.21
CA THR A 77 23.24 4.71 11.69
C THR A 77 23.09 3.23 12.04
N GLY A 78 21.86 2.69 12.08
CA GLY A 78 21.56 1.33 12.49
C GLY A 78 21.35 1.20 14.00
N ARG A 79 21.23 2.31 14.72
CA ARG A 79 20.96 2.30 16.16
C ARG A 79 19.48 2.13 16.42
N GLU A 80 19.15 1.33 17.42
CA GLU A 80 17.78 1.15 17.91
C GLU A 80 17.39 2.29 18.87
N LEU A 81 16.16 2.79 18.72
CA LEU A 81 15.55 3.84 19.54
C LEU A 81 14.28 3.27 20.16
N LEU A 82 14.39 2.83 21.41
CA LEU A 82 13.28 2.24 22.16
C LEU A 82 12.57 3.31 22.99
N VAL A 83 11.27 3.49 22.75
CA VAL A 83 10.36 4.24 23.63
C VAL A 83 9.55 3.20 24.42
N PRO A 84 9.94 2.87 25.66
CA PRO A 84 9.38 1.71 26.36
C PRO A 84 7.97 1.94 26.91
N ARG A 85 7.55 3.20 27.06
CA ARG A 85 6.25 3.59 27.62
C ARG A 85 5.72 4.83 26.89
N PRO A 86 4.39 5.02 26.82
CA PRO A 86 3.83 6.22 26.21
C PRO A 86 4.34 7.51 26.87
N VAL A 87 4.58 8.55 26.05
CA VAL A 87 5.08 9.85 26.49
C VAL A 87 4.11 10.94 26.08
N VAL A 88 3.54 11.64 27.06
CA VAL A 88 2.69 12.81 26.82
C VAL A 88 3.57 13.97 26.36
N LEU A 89 3.21 14.57 25.22
CA LEU A 89 3.88 15.73 24.67
C LEU A 89 3.44 16.98 25.45
N ARG A 90 4.41 17.73 25.98
CA ARG A 90 4.12 18.94 26.77
C ARG A 90 4.01 20.15 25.85
N GLU A 91 2.92 20.89 25.99
CA GLU A 91 2.66 22.13 25.25
C GLU A 91 3.77 23.18 25.52
N ALA A 92 4.27 23.28 26.75
CA ALA A 92 5.39 24.15 27.10
C ALA A 92 6.69 23.83 26.33
N ASP A 93 6.96 22.55 26.04
CA ASP A 93 8.14 22.15 25.25
C ASP A 93 7.98 22.56 23.78
N PHE A 94 6.74 22.57 23.27
CA PHE A 94 6.42 23.04 21.94
C PHE A 94 6.56 24.57 21.84
N GLU A 95 5.97 25.30 22.79
CA GLU A 95 6.03 26.77 22.84
C GLU A 95 7.45 27.29 22.96
N ALA A 96 8.32 26.60 23.73
CA ALA A 96 9.72 26.96 23.86
C ALA A 96 10.48 26.93 22.51
N VAL A 97 10.04 26.13 21.54
CA VAL A 97 10.68 25.98 20.23
C VAL A 97 10.01 26.82 19.14
N ASN A 98 8.68 26.85 19.14
CA ASN A 98 7.86 27.40 18.04
C ASN A 98 7.12 28.71 18.41
N GLY A 99 7.09 29.08 19.69
CA GLY A 99 6.30 30.21 20.19
C GLY A 99 4.79 29.95 20.20
N ALA A 100 4.02 31.00 20.48
CA ALA A 100 2.56 30.93 20.61
C ALA A 100 1.79 31.33 19.33
N ALA A 101 2.45 31.50 18.19
CA ALA A 101 1.79 31.99 16.98
C ALA A 101 0.88 30.89 16.38
N PRO A 102 -0.43 31.17 16.19
CA PRO A 102 -1.32 30.21 15.56
C PRO A 102 -0.98 30.05 14.07
N THR A 103 -1.04 28.82 13.58
CA THR A 103 -0.88 28.51 12.15
C THR A 103 -1.76 27.32 11.77
N ALA A 104 -2.19 27.28 10.50
CA ALA A 104 -2.90 26.13 9.95
C ALA A 104 -1.95 24.96 9.63
N ASP A 105 -0.65 25.23 9.51
CA ASP A 105 0.34 24.24 9.13
C ASP A 105 0.75 23.35 10.31
N PRO A 106 0.78 22.02 10.15
CA PRO A 106 1.17 21.13 11.23
C PRO A 106 2.71 21.08 11.38
N TYR A 107 3.19 20.98 12.62
CA TYR A 107 4.61 20.96 12.99
C TYR A 107 5.12 19.54 13.15
N PRO A 108 6.31 19.21 12.62
CA PRO A 108 6.85 17.86 12.73
C PRO A 108 7.31 17.53 14.15
N VAL A 109 7.13 16.27 14.53
CA VAL A 109 7.64 15.68 15.78
C VAL A 109 8.68 14.62 15.42
N PHE A 110 9.86 14.71 16.02
CA PHE A 110 10.98 13.81 15.74
C PHE A 110 11.38 13.00 16.97
N LEU A 111 11.97 11.84 16.71
CA LEU A 111 12.71 11.02 17.66
C LEU A 111 14.19 11.03 17.28
N ALA A 112 15.07 11.19 18.28
CA ALA A 112 16.51 11.09 18.11
C ALA A 112 17.13 10.30 19.27
N ALA A 113 18.24 9.63 19.00
CA ALA A 113 19.00 8.90 20.00
C ALA A 113 19.80 9.86 20.88
N VAL A 114 19.90 9.55 22.18
CA VAL A 114 20.76 10.27 23.10
C VAL A 114 21.33 9.33 24.15
N ASP A 115 22.62 9.42 24.41
CA ASP A 115 23.23 8.73 25.55
C ASP A 115 23.06 9.59 26.78
N ARG A 116 22.55 8.99 27.86
CA ARG A 116 22.42 9.65 29.15
C ARG A 116 23.25 8.94 30.19
N ASP A 117 23.77 9.71 31.11
CA ASP A 117 24.28 9.14 32.32
C ASP A 117 23.11 8.63 33.17
N PRO A 118 23.12 7.35 33.60
CA PRO A 118 22.02 6.78 34.37
C PRO A 118 21.89 7.50 35.70
N GLY A 119 20.65 7.81 36.11
CA GLY A 119 20.37 8.50 37.37
C GLY A 119 20.88 7.72 38.59
N GLY A 120 21.69 8.38 39.43
CA GLY A 120 22.22 7.82 40.68
C GLY A 120 23.60 8.38 41.04
N PRO A 121 24.02 8.30 42.32
CA PRO A 121 25.36 8.72 42.73
C PRO A 121 26.40 7.82 42.07
N ALA A 122 27.46 8.42 41.53
CA ALA A 122 28.62 7.68 41.04
C ALA A 122 29.19 6.85 42.21
N ARG A 123 29.48 5.57 41.96
CA ARG A 123 29.97 4.68 43.00
C ARG A 123 31.47 4.93 43.19
N PRO A 124 31.95 5.19 44.42
CA PRO A 124 33.39 5.25 44.65
C PRO A 124 33.98 3.88 44.35
N ASP A 125 35.07 3.87 43.59
CA ASP A 125 35.80 2.64 43.35
C ASP A 125 36.62 2.26 44.59
N ALA A 126 36.86 0.97 44.80
CA ALA A 126 37.52 0.46 46.01
C ALA A 126 38.97 1.01 46.20
N CYS A 127 39.54 1.62 45.17
CA CYS A 127 40.90 2.14 45.11
C CYS A 127 41.02 3.66 45.34
N GLY A 128 39.95 4.35 45.72
CA GLY A 128 39.99 5.79 46.04
C GLY A 128 40.12 6.73 44.82
N THR A 129 39.86 6.22 43.62
CA THR A 129 39.72 7.03 42.40
C THR A 129 38.41 7.82 42.40
N PRO A 130 38.35 8.98 41.71
CA PRO A 130 37.12 9.75 41.59
C PRO A 130 36.00 8.86 41.04
N ALA A 131 34.81 8.97 41.63
CA ALA A 131 33.68 8.10 41.31
C ALA A 131 33.33 8.22 39.81
N VAL A 132 33.50 7.12 39.08
CA VAL A 132 33.18 7.02 37.65
C VAL A 132 31.83 6.33 37.47
N ARG A 133 31.00 6.81 36.55
CA ARG A 133 29.79 6.09 36.16
C ARG A 133 30.19 4.90 35.28
N THR A 134 29.73 3.71 35.65
CA THR A 134 30.10 2.45 34.98
C THR A 134 29.08 2.00 33.93
N ARG A 135 28.09 2.85 33.63
CA ARG A 135 26.96 2.53 32.76
C ARG A 135 26.55 3.76 31.97
N VAL A 136 26.10 3.52 30.73
CA VAL A 136 25.47 4.52 29.87
C VAL A 136 24.04 4.06 29.61
N GLU A 137 23.07 4.96 29.78
CA GLU A 137 21.69 4.74 29.39
C GLU A 137 21.53 5.12 27.92
N GLU A 138 21.31 4.13 27.06
CA GLU A 138 20.89 4.35 25.68
C GLU A 138 19.44 4.85 25.69
N SER A 139 19.28 6.16 25.56
CA SER A 139 18.00 6.84 25.71
C SER A 139 17.56 7.50 24.41
N TYR A 140 16.44 8.20 24.48
CA TYR A 140 15.86 8.92 23.35
C TYR A 140 15.44 10.32 23.75
N GLN A 141 15.25 11.16 22.74
CA GLN A 141 14.68 12.48 22.89
C GLN A 141 13.60 12.69 21.84
N ILE A 142 12.44 13.16 22.29
CA ILE A 142 11.38 13.64 21.41
C ILE A 142 11.57 15.14 21.22
N LEU A 143 11.49 15.59 19.97
CA LEU A 143 11.82 16.96 19.56
C LEU A 143 10.69 17.52 18.72
N PHE A 144 10.28 18.75 19.01
CA PHE A 144 9.46 19.52 18.09
C PHE A 144 10.36 20.17 17.03
N GLY A 145 10.02 19.99 15.76
CA GLY A 145 10.63 20.74 14.68
C GLY A 145 9.86 22.01 14.35
N ARG A 146 10.50 22.90 13.61
CA ARG A 146 9.89 24.06 12.99
C ARG A 146 9.25 23.67 11.66
N LEU A 147 8.38 24.55 11.15
CA LEU A 147 7.83 24.38 9.81
C LEU A 147 8.96 24.30 8.78
N GLY A 148 8.98 23.24 7.97
CA GLY A 148 10.03 22.98 6.98
C GLY A 148 11.11 22.00 7.45
N ASP A 149 11.26 21.78 8.76
CA ASP A 149 12.27 20.86 9.30
C ASP A 149 11.98 19.40 8.89
N GLU A 150 10.75 19.07 8.48
CA GLU A 150 10.45 17.73 7.95
C GLU A 150 11.31 17.35 6.74
N ARG A 151 11.82 18.34 5.99
CA ARG A 151 12.72 18.11 4.86
C ARG A 151 14.12 17.67 5.29
N LEU A 152 14.52 17.97 6.52
CA LEU A 152 15.79 17.51 7.08
C LEU A 152 15.81 15.98 7.09
N VAL A 153 14.68 15.34 7.43
CA VAL A 153 14.56 13.88 7.47
C VAL A 153 14.79 13.24 6.10
N ALA A 154 14.19 13.83 5.05
CA ALA A 154 14.32 13.35 3.68
C ALA A 154 15.75 13.50 3.12
N GLY A 155 16.51 14.48 3.61
CA GLY A 155 17.89 14.74 3.19
C GLY A 155 18.95 13.90 3.90
N GLN A 156 18.60 13.14 4.95
CA GLN A 156 19.58 12.35 5.70
C GLN A 156 20.11 11.17 4.87
N GLN A 157 21.44 11.15 4.69
CA GLN A 157 22.16 10.09 4.00
C GLN A 157 22.80 9.14 5.01
N PRO A 158 22.51 7.82 4.96
CA PRO A 158 23.15 6.86 5.85
C PRO A 158 24.67 6.89 5.69
N PRO A 159 25.45 6.63 6.76
CA PRO A 159 26.90 6.59 6.66
C PRO A 159 27.36 5.52 5.65
N PRO A 160 28.52 5.70 5.01
CA PRO A 160 29.07 4.71 4.08
C PRO A 160 29.42 3.39 4.76
N VAL A 161 29.69 2.35 3.96
CA VAL A 161 29.75 0.96 4.42
C VAL A 161 30.85 0.73 5.48
N ASP A 162 31.95 1.45 5.34
CA ASP A 162 33.17 1.41 6.13
C ASP A 162 33.18 2.40 7.30
N ALA A 163 32.16 3.26 7.42
CA ALA A 163 32.06 4.20 8.53
C ALA A 163 31.82 3.45 9.85
N ALA A 164 32.64 3.78 10.85
CA ALA A 164 32.42 3.36 12.23
C ALA A 164 31.01 3.73 12.70
N SER A 165 30.49 3.00 13.68
CA SER A 165 29.28 3.45 14.36
C SER A 165 29.57 4.82 14.96
N ALA A 166 28.82 5.84 14.55
CA ALA A 166 29.02 7.17 15.11
C ALA A 166 28.39 7.20 16.51
N ASP A 167 29.18 7.60 17.51
CA ASP A 167 28.62 7.89 18.82
C ASP A 167 27.78 9.16 18.77
N PRO A 168 26.72 9.28 19.60
CA PRO A 168 25.97 10.52 19.68
C PRO A 168 26.89 11.71 20.06
N PRO A 169 26.58 12.93 19.58
CA PRO A 169 25.29 13.31 19.01
C PRO A 169 25.35 13.48 17.48
N VAL A 170 25.57 12.41 16.71
CA VAL A 170 25.07 12.43 15.33
C VAL A 170 23.55 12.45 15.40
N ARG A 171 22.97 13.64 15.22
CA ARG A 171 21.53 13.87 15.35
C ARG A 171 20.80 13.30 14.14
N TRP A 172 20.49 12.01 14.20
CA TRP A 172 19.59 11.38 13.25
C TRP A 172 18.13 11.57 13.70
N LEU A 173 17.30 12.09 12.82
CA LEU A 173 15.90 12.36 13.07
C LEU A 173 15.01 11.28 12.45
N VAL A 174 14.16 10.67 13.26
CA VAL A 174 13.04 9.83 12.81
C VAL A 174 11.74 10.61 12.97
N LEU A 175 11.01 10.84 11.88
CA LEU A 175 9.72 11.54 11.92
C LEU A 175 8.65 10.62 12.53
N LEU A 176 7.99 11.09 13.60
CA LEU A 176 6.89 10.40 14.27
C LEU A 176 5.50 10.84 13.78
N GLY A 177 5.43 12.03 13.17
CA GLY A 177 4.21 12.61 12.65
C GLY A 177 4.21 14.12 12.83
N TYR A 178 3.03 14.71 12.81
CA TYR A 178 2.86 16.14 12.95
C TYR A 178 1.75 16.48 13.94
N VAL A 179 1.94 17.58 14.67
CA VAL A 179 0.96 18.17 15.59
C VAL A 179 0.40 19.46 15.02
N ARG A 180 -0.89 19.70 15.21
CA ARG A 180 -1.55 20.98 14.93
C ARG A 180 -1.61 21.81 16.20
N TRP A 181 -1.39 23.11 16.07
CA TRP A 181 -1.30 24.05 17.18
C TRP A 181 -2.20 25.26 16.93
N ALA A 182 -3.08 25.56 17.87
CA ALA A 182 -3.90 26.76 17.85
C ALA A 182 -4.21 27.20 19.29
N ASP A 183 -4.24 28.51 19.51
CA ASP A 183 -4.69 29.12 20.76
C ASP A 183 -4.03 28.54 22.03
N GLY A 184 -2.72 28.27 21.99
CA GLY A 184 -1.99 27.75 23.14
C GLY A 184 -2.14 26.24 23.37
N HIS A 185 -2.79 25.51 22.45
CA HIS A 185 -3.05 24.09 22.62
C HIS A 185 -2.82 23.24 21.37
N PHE A 186 -2.58 21.95 21.57
CA PHE A 186 -2.66 20.98 20.49
C PHE A 186 -4.11 20.74 20.07
N THR A 187 -4.37 20.72 18.76
CA THR A 187 -5.73 20.56 18.20
C THR A 187 -5.91 19.29 17.37
N GLY A 188 -4.83 18.60 17.04
CA GLY A 188 -4.88 17.34 16.31
C GLY A 188 -3.50 16.86 15.86
N VAL A 189 -3.49 15.70 15.22
CA VAL A 189 -2.26 15.09 14.66
C VAL A 189 -2.50 14.59 13.24
N THR A 190 -1.43 14.50 12.45
CA THR A 190 -1.44 13.87 11.12
C THR A 190 -0.13 13.11 10.90
N THR A 191 -0.14 12.12 10.02
CA THR A 191 1.04 11.29 9.68
C THR A 191 1.79 11.79 8.46
N ASP A 192 1.19 12.72 7.71
CA ASP A 192 1.79 13.35 6.54
C ASP A 192 1.49 14.85 6.51
N ALA A 193 2.46 15.62 6.02
CA ALA A 193 2.30 17.02 5.67
C ALA A 193 3.33 17.41 4.62
N ARG A 194 2.97 18.31 3.71
CA ARG A 194 3.89 18.86 2.69
C ARG A 194 4.61 17.77 1.87
N ARG A 195 3.92 16.66 1.59
CA ARG A 195 4.40 15.45 0.88
C ARG A 195 5.53 14.69 1.57
N VAL A 196 5.75 14.94 2.86
CA VAL A 196 6.62 14.13 3.71
C VAL A 196 5.73 13.34 4.65
N GLY A 197 5.94 12.02 4.69
CA GLY A 197 5.20 11.10 5.54
C GLY A 197 6.13 10.29 6.42
N LEU A 198 5.54 9.50 7.32
CA LEU A 198 6.30 8.58 8.17
C LEU A 198 7.13 7.60 7.33
N ARG A 199 8.37 7.38 7.77
CA ARG A 199 9.21 6.32 7.23
C ARG A 199 9.14 5.11 8.14
N HIS A 200 8.79 3.96 7.56
CA HIS A 200 8.84 2.68 8.26
C HIS A 200 10.12 1.94 7.91
N ALA A 201 10.60 1.13 8.84
CA ALA A 201 11.71 0.24 8.57
C ALA A 201 11.34 -0.75 7.44
N GLY A 202 12.32 -1.04 6.59
CA GLY A 202 12.15 -1.91 5.41
C GLY A 202 13.16 -3.05 5.40
N VAL A 203 13.07 -3.93 4.40
CA VAL A 203 14.01 -5.04 4.21
C VAL A 203 14.73 -4.85 2.87
N ARG A 204 16.04 -5.09 2.86
CA ARG A 204 16.87 -5.13 1.65
C ARG A 204 17.27 -6.57 1.38
N ALA A 205 16.66 -7.19 0.38
CA ALA A 205 16.95 -8.57 0.00
C ALA A 205 16.65 -8.80 -1.49
N ASP A 206 17.55 -9.51 -2.17
CA ASP A 206 17.30 -10.01 -3.53
C ASP A 206 16.46 -11.30 -3.51
N VAL A 207 16.52 -12.06 -2.41
CA VAL A 207 15.80 -13.33 -2.24
C VAL A 207 15.02 -13.34 -0.94
N VAL A 208 13.71 -13.59 -1.05
CA VAL A 208 12.81 -13.84 0.09
C VAL A 208 12.18 -15.23 -0.13
N ALA A 209 12.55 -16.18 0.73
CA ALA A 209 12.11 -17.57 0.62
C ALA A 209 11.25 -17.98 1.82
N ALA A 210 10.08 -18.57 1.56
CA ALA A 210 9.21 -19.11 2.59
C ALA A 210 9.41 -20.63 2.72
N GLN A 211 9.94 -21.08 3.87
CA GLN A 211 10.15 -22.51 4.13
C GLN A 211 8.83 -23.30 4.25
N SER A 212 7.73 -22.61 4.55
CA SER A 212 6.39 -23.19 4.57
C SER A 212 5.82 -23.51 3.18
N GLY A 213 6.52 -23.11 2.11
CA GLY A 213 6.02 -23.19 0.74
C GLY A 213 5.07 -22.05 0.35
N THR A 214 4.65 -21.20 1.30
CA THR A 214 3.76 -20.05 1.03
C THR A 214 4.33 -18.76 1.58
N LEU A 215 4.55 -17.77 0.70
CA LEU A 215 4.97 -16.42 1.04
C LEU A 215 3.77 -15.47 1.00
N THR A 216 3.49 -14.78 2.12
CA THR A 216 2.44 -13.77 2.21
C THR A 216 3.04 -12.39 2.46
N LEU A 217 2.70 -11.43 1.59
CA LEU A 217 3.02 -10.01 1.74
C LEU A 217 1.73 -9.25 2.05
N ARG A 218 1.74 -8.44 3.11
CA ARG A 218 0.55 -7.70 3.57
C ARG A 218 0.90 -6.27 3.97
N THR A 219 -0.03 -5.35 3.73
CA THR A 219 0.11 -3.95 4.16
C THR A 219 -0.13 -3.74 5.65
N SER A 220 -0.94 -4.60 6.26
CA SER A 220 -1.12 -4.67 7.72
C SER A 220 -1.63 -6.06 8.10
N ALA A 221 -1.61 -6.39 9.40
CA ALA A 221 -2.21 -7.60 9.94
C ALA A 221 -3.74 -7.54 10.09
N SER A 222 -4.38 -6.44 9.70
CA SER A 222 -5.83 -6.24 9.87
C SER A 222 -6.62 -6.86 8.73
N GLU A 223 -7.78 -7.43 9.05
CA GLU A 223 -8.73 -7.96 8.06
C GLU A 223 -9.19 -6.88 7.07
N GLY A 224 -9.49 -7.31 5.84
CA GLY A 224 -9.96 -6.43 4.75
C GLY A 224 -8.85 -5.59 4.11
N LYS A 225 -7.58 -5.79 4.49
CA LYS A 225 -6.45 -5.08 3.90
C LYS A 225 -5.81 -5.88 2.76
N PRO A 226 -5.20 -5.21 1.77
CA PRO A 226 -4.58 -5.89 0.65
C PRO A 226 -3.45 -6.83 1.08
N ALA A 227 -3.45 -8.02 0.48
CA ALA A 227 -2.41 -9.02 0.61
C ALA A 227 -2.09 -9.68 -0.75
N VAL A 228 -0.83 -10.11 -0.89
CA VAL A 228 -0.34 -10.91 -2.00
C VAL A 228 0.20 -12.22 -1.43
N VAL A 229 -0.19 -13.34 -2.02
CA VAL A 229 0.24 -14.68 -1.63
C VAL A 229 0.88 -15.36 -2.83
N LEU A 230 2.10 -15.85 -2.64
CA LEU A 230 2.78 -16.76 -3.55
C LEU A 230 2.77 -18.14 -2.89
N SER A 231 1.99 -19.08 -3.43
CA SER A 231 1.93 -20.46 -2.96
C SER A 231 2.70 -21.37 -3.92
N GLY A 232 3.65 -22.13 -3.36
CA GLY A 232 4.35 -23.23 -4.01
C GLY A 232 3.69 -24.59 -3.77
N GLU A 233 2.44 -24.62 -3.29
CA GLU A 233 1.62 -25.84 -3.26
C GLU A 233 1.40 -26.37 -4.69
N ASP A 234 0.93 -27.61 -4.83
CA ASP A 234 0.61 -28.19 -6.15
C ASP A 234 -0.91 -28.18 -6.38
N PRO A 235 -1.44 -27.36 -7.31
CA PRO A 235 -0.71 -26.50 -8.25
C PRO A 235 -0.30 -25.13 -7.67
N PRO A 236 0.86 -24.57 -8.09
CA PRO A 236 1.32 -23.28 -7.58
C PRO A 236 0.39 -22.14 -7.99
N SER A 237 0.35 -21.08 -7.19
CA SER A 237 -0.52 -19.94 -7.48
C SER A 237 0.02 -18.61 -6.96
N LEU A 238 -0.38 -17.54 -7.64
CA LEU A 238 -0.26 -16.17 -7.14
C LEU A 238 -1.67 -15.62 -6.90
N VAL A 239 -1.91 -15.13 -5.69
CA VAL A 239 -3.21 -14.58 -5.28
C VAL A 239 -3.02 -13.15 -4.79
N PHE A 240 -3.80 -12.23 -5.32
CA PHE A 240 -4.02 -10.91 -4.75
C PHE A 240 -5.44 -10.81 -4.22
N GLY A 241 -5.62 -10.27 -3.01
CA GLY A 241 -6.93 -10.20 -2.40
C GLY A 241 -6.96 -9.46 -1.07
N LEU A 242 -8.03 -9.69 -0.32
CA LEU A 242 -8.24 -9.10 1.00
C LEU A 242 -7.88 -10.10 2.09
N TYR A 243 -6.99 -9.70 3.00
CA TYR A 243 -6.60 -10.53 4.13
C TYR A 243 -7.82 -10.86 5.00
N GLN A 244 -7.98 -12.13 5.33
CA GLN A 244 -8.97 -12.64 6.27
C GLN A 244 -8.25 -12.85 7.61
N GLY A 245 -8.85 -12.42 8.72
CA GLY A 245 -8.20 -12.47 10.05
C GLY A 245 -7.77 -13.87 10.52
N ASN A 246 -8.15 -14.92 9.79
CA ASN A 246 -7.74 -16.32 9.99
C ASN A 246 -6.41 -16.69 9.28
N GLY A 247 -5.73 -15.74 8.63
CA GLY A 247 -4.51 -15.99 7.87
C GLY A 247 -4.74 -16.22 6.37
N GLY A 248 -5.98 -16.40 5.94
CA GLY A 248 -6.37 -16.55 4.54
C GLY A 248 -6.42 -15.23 3.77
N VAL A 249 -6.65 -15.32 2.47
CA VAL A 249 -6.88 -14.18 1.58
C VAL A 249 -8.10 -14.47 0.72
N ASP A 250 -9.11 -13.59 0.75
CA ASP A 250 -10.24 -13.64 -0.19
C ASP A 250 -9.75 -13.19 -1.57
N PRO A 251 -9.67 -14.09 -2.56
CA PRO A 251 -9.05 -13.78 -3.84
C PRO A 251 -9.89 -12.77 -4.62
N LEU A 252 -9.23 -11.68 -5.05
CA LEU A 252 -9.74 -10.74 -6.05
C LEU A 252 -9.10 -10.98 -7.43
N LEU A 253 -7.85 -11.45 -7.43
CA LEU A 253 -7.12 -11.87 -8.62
C LEU A 253 -6.33 -13.14 -8.30
N THR A 254 -6.41 -14.14 -9.17
CA THR A 254 -5.65 -15.39 -9.07
C THR A 254 -4.97 -15.71 -10.39
N VAL A 255 -3.67 -15.99 -10.35
CA VAL A 255 -2.91 -16.64 -11.43
C VAL A 255 -2.67 -18.08 -11.01
N ALA A 256 -3.28 -19.03 -11.71
CA ALA A 256 -3.09 -20.46 -11.47
C ALA A 256 -1.87 -21.01 -12.23
N ALA A 257 -1.34 -22.16 -11.81
CA ALA A 257 -0.16 -22.80 -12.43
C ALA A 257 -0.30 -23.08 -13.93
N ASN A 258 -1.52 -23.30 -14.40
CA ASN A 258 -1.80 -23.54 -15.81
C ASN A 258 -1.89 -22.24 -16.65
N GLY A 259 -1.61 -21.08 -16.04
CA GLY A 259 -1.68 -19.77 -16.69
C GLY A 259 -3.07 -19.12 -16.67
N ASN A 260 -4.08 -19.78 -16.11
CA ASN A 260 -5.41 -19.19 -16.02
C ASN A 260 -5.40 -18.01 -15.06
N LEU A 261 -6.00 -16.90 -15.52
CA LEU A 261 -6.24 -15.70 -14.74
C LEU A 261 -7.72 -15.62 -14.37
N SER A 262 -8.01 -15.54 -13.06
CA SER A 262 -9.35 -15.28 -12.54
C SER A 262 -9.38 -13.92 -11.86
N ILE A 263 -10.39 -13.11 -12.16
CA ILE A 263 -10.57 -11.76 -11.60
C ILE A 263 -12.00 -11.63 -11.11
N LYS A 264 -12.18 -11.23 -9.84
CA LYS A 264 -13.47 -10.77 -9.31
C LYS A 264 -13.55 -9.26 -9.49
N GLY A 265 -14.25 -8.82 -10.53
CA GLY A 265 -14.43 -7.40 -10.87
C GLY A 265 -14.18 -7.12 -12.35
N SER A 266 -13.88 -5.86 -12.68
CA SER A 266 -13.56 -5.43 -14.04
C SER A 266 -12.05 -5.28 -14.24
N PHE A 267 -11.54 -5.71 -15.39
CA PHE A 267 -10.17 -5.43 -15.83
C PHE A 267 -10.22 -4.35 -16.93
N ALA A 268 -9.49 -3.25 -16.76
CA ALA A 268 -9.33 -2.22 -17.78
C ALA A 268 -7.92 -2.30 -18.35
N GLY A 269 -7.81 -2.72 -19.62
CA GLY A 269 -6.54 -2.80 -20.34
C GLY A 269 -6.64 -2.10 -21.69
N ARG A 270 -5.53 -1.52 -22.18
CA ARG A 270 -5.44 -1.07 -23.57
C ARG A 270 -5.42 -2.31 -24.47
N MET A 271 -6.33 -2.32 -25.44
CA MET A 271 -6.50 -3.43 -26.38
C MET A 271 -5.22 -3.69 -27.15
N SER A 272 -4.80 -4.96 -27.20
CA SER A 272 -3.76 -5.39 -28.12
C SER A 272 -4.36 -5.53 -29.52
N VAL A 273 -3.64 -5.04 -30.53
CA VAL A 273 -3.94 -5.32 -31.94
C VAL A 273 -4.20 -6.83 -32.13
N GLY A 274 -5.30 -7.17 -32.81
CA GLY A 274 -5.69 -8.57 -33.05
C GLY A 274 -6.62 -9.18 -32.00
N SER A 275 -7.06 -8.44 -30.97
CA SER A 275 -8.10 -8.91 -30.05
C SER A 275 -9.49 -8.89 -30.69
N VAL A 276 -10.28 -9.94 -30.46
CA VAL A 276 -11.72 -9.99 -30.79
C VAL A 276 -12.52 -9.81 -29.51
N LEU A 277 -13.38 -8.78 -29.47
CA LEU A 277 -14.33 -8.57 -28.39
C LEU A 277 -15.70 -9.06 -28.81
N VAL A 278 -16.46 -9.60 -27.85
CA VAL A 278 -17.76 -10.21 -28.11
C VAL A 278 -18.78 -9.63 -27.15
N THR A 279 -19.94 -9.25 -27.67
CA THR A 279 -21.15 -9.06 -26.86
C THR A 279 -22.29 -9.85 -27.47
N SER A 280 -23.13 -10.45 -26.63
CA SER A 280 -24.30 -11.21 -27.05
C SER A 280 -25.49 -10.92 -26.15
N GLY A 281 -26.68 -11.19 -26.67
CA GLY A 281 -27.91 -10.93 -25.93
C GLY A 281 -29.15 -11.06 -26.78
N THR A 282 -30.21 -10.39 -26.36
CA THR A 282 -31.48 -10.33 -27.08
C THR A 282 -31.85 -8.88 -27.40
N ALA A 283 -32.46 -8.65 -28.55
CA ALA A 283 -32.90 -7.33 -28.98
C ALA A 283 -34.24 -7.43 -29.73
N THR A 284 -35.03 -6.37 -29.69
CA THR A 284 -36.30 -6.27 -30.43
C THR A 284 -36.15 -5.38 -31.66
N ASP A 285 -37.08 -5.49 -32.61
CA ASP A 285 -37.13 -4.63 -33.81
C ASP A 285 -36.93 -3.13 -33.46
N GLY A 286 -36.01 -2.47 -34.15
CA GLY A 286 -35.67 -1.06 -33.97
C GLY A 286 -34.62 -0.77 -32.87
N MET A 287 -34.27 -1.75 -32.02
CA MET A 287 -33.25 -1.54 -30.99
C MET A 287 -31.85 -1.40 -31.61
N LEU A 288 -31.06 -0.47 -31.07
CA LEU A 288 -29.65 -0.32 -31.38
C LEU A 288 -28.86 -1.42 -30.66
N LEU A 289 -28.09 -2.22 -31.41
CA LEU A 289 -27.25 -3.24 -30.79
C LEU A 289 -26.09 -2.60 -30.00
N PRO A 290 -25.77 -3.10 -28.80
CA PRO A 290 -24.63 -2.62 -28.03
C PRO A 290 -23.32 -2.97 -28.74
N LEU A 291 -22.29 -2.15 -28.51
CA LEU A 291 -20.92 -2.52 -28.86
C LEU A 291 -20.33 -3.39 -27.74
N PRO A 292 -19.37 -4.28 -28.04
CA PRO A 292 -18.58 -4.92 -27.00
C PRO A 292 -17.88 -3.88 -26.12
N ASP A 293 -17.74 -4.20 -24.83
CA ASP A 293 -17.07 -3.31 -23.87
C ASP A 293 -15.66 -2.98 -24.33
N GLY A 294 -15.33 -1.69 -24.37
CA GLY A 294 -14.03 -1.19 -24.87
C GLY A 294 -14.01 -0.79 -26.34
N VAL A 295 -15.11 -0.98 -27.09
CA VAL A 295 -15.25 -0.48 -28.47
C VAL A 295 -16.14 0.75 -28.50
N THR A 296 -15.62 1.86 -29.00
CA THR A 296 -16.38 3.10 -29.15
C THR A 296 -17.04 3.20 -30.53
N ALA A 297 -18.14 3.94 -30.62
CA ALA A 297 -18.80 4.21 -31.91
C ALA A 297 -17.85 4.94 -32.89
N GLN A 298 -16.96 5.80 -32.36
CA GLN A 298 -15.97 6.50 -33.15
C GLN A 298 -14.94 5.54 -33.76
N GLU A 299 -14.46 4.54 -33.01
CA GLU A 299 -13.52 3.54 -33.55
C GLU A 299 -14.13 2.70 -34.69
N VAL A 300 -15.42 2.40 -34.60
CA VAL A 300 -16.14 1.73 -35.68
C VAL A 300 -16.29 2.66 -36.89
N ALA A 301 -16.68 3.92 -36.67
CA ALA A 301 -16.83 4.92 -37.72
C ALA A 301 -15.50 5.24 -38.44
N ASP A 302 -14.39 5.27 -37.70
CA ASP A 302 -13.05 5.50 -38.22
C ASP A 302 -12.44 4.26 -38.90
N GLY A 303 -13.15 3.12 -38.94
CA GLY A 303 -12.65 1.85 -39.50
C GLY A 303 -11.55 1.18 -38.66
N ARG A 304 -11.33 1.63 -37.42
CA ARG A 304 -10.36 1.05 -36.49
C ARG A 304 -10.86 -0.25 -35.84
N ALA A 305 -12.17 -0.46 -35.83
CA ALA A 305 -12.82 -1.70 -35.41
C ALA A 305 -13.80 -2.18 -36.49
N VAL A 306 -13.68 -3.44 -36.90
CA VAL A 306 -14.62 -4.09 -37.83
C VAL A 306 -15.63 -4.89 -37.01
N LEU A 307 -16.92 -4.66 -37.26
CA LEU A 307 -17.99 -5.39 -36.61
C LEU A 307 -18.47 -6.55 -37.49
N HIS A 308 -18.53 -7.75 -36.91
CA HIS A 308 -19.27 -8.87 -37.46
C HIS A 308 -20.51 -9.08 -36.60
N VAL A 309 -21.68 -8.93 -37.20
CA VAL A 309 -22.96 -9.02 -36.49
C VAL A 309 -23.75 -10.20 -37.03
N GLN A 310 -24.09 -11.13 -36.14
CA GLN A 310 -24.99 -12.23 -36.42
C GLN A 310 -26.27 -12.04 -35.61
N VAL A 311 -27.42 -12.14 -36.27
CA VAL A 311 -28.74 -12.12 -35.64
C VAL A 311 -29.52 -13.36 -36.00
N THR A 312 -30.20 -13.94 -35.00
CA THR A 312 -31.05 -15.12 -35.15
C THR A 312 -32.45 -14.76 -34.68
N PRO A 313 -33.47 -14.77 -35.57
CA PRO A 313 -34.84 -14.43 -35.18
C PRO A 313 -35.43 -15.45 -34.22
N ARG A 314 -36.11 -14.97 -33.17
CA ARG A 314 -36.89 -15.80 -32.26
C ARG A 314 -38.27 -16.03 -32.86
N ILE A 315 -38.43 -17.16 -33.53
CA ILE A 315 -39.72 -17.58 -34.10
C ILE A 315 -40.62 -18.09 -32.97
N PRO A 316 -41.81 -17.52 -32.76
CA PRO A 316 -42.77 -18.05 -31.80
C PRO A 316 -43.13 -19.50 -32.14
N PRO A 317 -43.41 -20.36 -31.14
CA PRO A 317 -43.86 -21.71 -31.40
C PRO A 317 -45.21 -21.70 -32.12
N VAL A 318 -45.41 -22.68 -33.01
CA VAL A 318 -46.69 -22.89 -33.71
C VAL A 318 -47.80 -23.08 -32.69
N THR A 319 -48.85 -22.27 -32.77
CA THR A 319 -50.01 -22.36 -31.88
C THR A 319 -51.28 -22.51 -32.72
N GLY A 320 -51.96 -23.65 -32.58
CA GLY A 320 -53.16 -23.95 -33.37
C GLY A 320 -52.87 -24.02 -34.87
N MET A 321 -53.54 -23.17 -35.66
CA MET A 321 -53.39 -23.06 -37.11
C MET A 321 -52.56 -21.83 -37.55
N GLN A 322 -51.81 -21.24 -36.62
CA GLN A 322 -50.91 -20.12 -36.92
C GLN A 322 -49.48 -20.61 -37.19
N LEU A 323 -48.97 -20.31 -38.38
CA LEU A 323 -47.58 -20.55 -38.76
C LEU A 323 -46.81 -19.23 -38.68
N HIS A 324 -45.61 -19.25 -38.08
CA HIS A 324 -44.74 -18.09 -38.01
C HIS A 324 -43.46 -18.30 -38.81
N SER A 325 -43.02 -17.28 -39.54
CA SER A 325 -41.72 -17.26 -40.22
C SER A 325 -41.08 -15.88 -40.11
N ALA A 326 -39.75 -15.80 -40.15
CA ALA A 326 -39.09 -14.51 -40.31
C ALA A 326 -39.38 -13.97 -41.73
N ALA A 327 -40.02 -12.81 -41.82
CA ALA A 327 -40.08 -12.03 -43.06
C ALA A 327 -38.79 -11.24 -43.27
N GLU A 328 -38.22 -10.72 -42.18
CA GLU A 328 -36.96 -10.00 -42.17
C GLU A 328 -36.22 -10.29 -40.86
N ALA A 329 -34.92 -10.50 -40.94
CA ALA A 329 -34.03 -10.61 -39.79
C ALA A 329 -32.65 -10.14 -40.20
N GLY A 330 -32.27 -8.95 -39.73
CA GLY A 330 -31.01 -8.32 -40.10
C GLY A 330 -30.69 -7.14 -39.20
N VAL A 331 -29.59 -6.46 -39.54
CA VAL A 331 -29.14 -5.26 -38.86
C VAL A 331 -28.79 -4.24 -39.94
N ASP A 332 -29.21 -3.00 -39.77
CA ASP A 332 -28.92 -1.95 -40.73
C ASP A 332 -27.57 -1.26 -40.48
N ALA A 333 -27.25 -0.27 -41.33
CA ALA A 333 -25.99 0.48 -41.26
C ALA A 333 -25.80 1.20 -39.92
N ASP A 334 -26.89 1.56 -39.23
CA ASP A 334 -26.87 2.22 -37.93
C ASP A 334 -26.86 1.21 -36.77
N ARG A 335 -26.66 -0.09 -37.05
CA ARG A 335 -26.67 -1.20 -36.08
C ARG A 335 -28.02 -1.41 -35.41
N ARG A 336 -29.12 -0.96 -36.04
CA ARG A 336 -30.47 -1.21 -35.54
C ARG A 336 -30.96 -2.55 -36.06
N VAL A 337 -31.54 -3.33 -35.16
CA VAL A 337 -32.18 -4.61 -35.51
C VAL A 337 -33.39 -4.35 -36.38
N ARG A 338 -33.49 -5.09 -37.49
CA ARG A 338 -34.71 -5.22 -38.28
C ARG A 338 -35.19 -6.65 -38.18
N CYS A 339 -36.30 -6.86 -37.49
CA CYS A 339 -36.89 -8.17 -37.32
C CYS A 339 -38.40 -8.09 -37.48
N ARG A 340 -38.91 -8.73 -38.54
CA ARG A 340 -40.34 -8.87 -38.81
C ARG A 340 -40.71 -10.34 -38.84
N ILE A 341 -41.66 -10.72 -38.01
CA ILE A 341 -42.24 -12.05 -38.00
C ILE A 341 -43.56 -11.99 -38.76
N ARG A 342 -43.64 -12.78 -39.82
CA ARG A 342 -44.87 -13.00 -40.56
C ARG A 342 -45.62 -14.15 -39.93
N THR A 343 -46.89 -13.90 -39.65
CA THR A 343 -47.84 -14.88 -39.15
C THR A 343 -48.84 -15.19 -40.25
N TYR A 344 -49.05 -16.47 -40.50
CA TYR A 344 -50.07 -16.99 -41.41
C TYR A 344 -51.15 -17.61 -40.55
N ASP A 345 -52.35 -17.04 -40.56
CA ASP A 345 -53.52 -17.65 -39.93
C ASP A 345 -54.26 -18.52 -40.95
N LEU A 346 -54.16 -19.84 -40.78
CA LEU A 346 -54.77 -20.81 -41.68
C LEU A 346 -56.25 -21.08 -41.36
N GLN A 347 -56.84 -20.41 -40.35
CA GLN A 347 -58.27 -20.55 -40.01
C GLN A 347 -59.19 -19.78 -40.97
N THR A 348 -58.66 -18.77 -41.67
CA THR A 348 -59.41 -17.96 -42.63
C THR A 348 -59.19 -18.42 -44.07
N ALA A 349 -60.19 -18.24 -44.93
CA ALA A 349 -60.09 -18.51 -46.37
C ALA A 349 -60.42 -17.23 -47.16
N PRO A 350 -59.42 -16.53 -47.75
CA PRO A 350 -57.99 -16.87 -47.79
C PRO A 350 -57.28 -16.68 -46.44
N PRO A 351 -56.09 -17.30 -46.24
CA PRO A 351 -55.30 -17.14 -45.01
C PRO A 351 -54.95 -15.68 -44.74
N GLU A 352 -55.17 -15.23 -43.51
CA GLU A 352 -54.79 -13.88 -43.08
C GLU A 352 -53.29 -13.84 -42.84
N ILE A 353 -52.61 -12.86 -43.45
CA ILE A 353 -51.17 -12.67 -43.31
C ILE A 353 -50.96 -11.37 -42.55
N ALA A 354 -50.30 -11.47 -41.39
CA ALA A 354 -49.94 -10.31 -40.57
C ALA A 354 -48.45 -10.29 -40.28
N GLU A 355 -47.81 -9.13 -40.43
CA GLU A 355 -46.42 -8.94 -40.04
C GLU A 355 -46.33 -8.11 -38.76
N ARG A 356 -45.53 -8.58 -37.81
CA ARG A 356 -45.35 -7.92 -36.51
C ARG A 356 -43.85 -7.78 -36.18
N PRO A 357 -43.47 -6.77 -35.39
CA PRO A 357 -42.13 -6.68 -34.82
C PRO A 357 -41.73 -7.98 -34.10
N GLY A 358 -40.52 -8.46 -34.39
CA GLY A 358 -39.93 -9.64 -33.78
C GLY A 358 -38.82 -9.34 -32.77
N ALA A 359 -38.30 -10.40 -32.16
CA ALA A 359 -37.09 -10.35 -31.35
C ALA A 359 -36.01 -11.23 -31.97
N VAL A 360 -34.75 -10.90 -31.74
CA VAL A 360 -33.58 -11.66 -32.18
C VAL A 360 -32.69 -11.98 -30.99
N GLU A 361 -31.94 -13.07 -31.10
CA GLU A 361 -30.67 -13.26 -30.40
C GLU A 361 -29.57 -12.65 -31.24
N PHE A 362 -28.63 -11.94 -30.64
CA PHE A 362 -27.53 -11.31 -31.36
C PHE A 362 -26.18 -11.75 -30.81
N LEU A 363 -25.21 -11.75 -31.71
CA LEU A 363 -23.78 -11.85 -31.44
C LEU A 363 -23.08 -10.73 -32.22
N VAL A 364 -22.46 -9.79 -31.51
CA VAL A 364 -21.64 -8.72 -32.10
C VAL A 364 -20.18 -9.01 -31.74
N LEU A 365 -19.37 -9.25 -32.77
CA LEU A 365 -17.93 -9.41 -32.67
C LEU A 365 -17.28 -8.12 -33.17
N ALA A 366 -16.34 -7.57 -32.41
CA ALA A 366 -15.52 -6.45 -32.86
C ALA A 366 -14.06 -6.92 -32.97
N ALA A 367 -13.52 -6.90 -34.18
CA ALA A 367 -12.11 -7.14 -34.45
C ALA A 367 -11.41 -5.79 -34.60
N VAL A 368 -10.42 -5.51 -33.73
CA VAL A 368 -9.59 -4.31 -33.89
C VAL A 368 -8.60 -4.57 -35.00
N ALA A 369 -8.68 -3.77 -36.06
CA ALA A 369 -7.79 -3.87 -37.20
C ALA A 369 -6.35 -3.68 -36.74
N ALA A 370 -5.44 -4.53 -37.22
CA ALA A 370 -4.03 -4.22 -37.10
C ALA A 370 -3.78 -2.90 -37.82
N THR A 371 -3.17 -1.94 -37.12
CA THR A 371 -2.52 -0.82 -37.80
C THR A 371 -1.49 -1.46 -38.73
N ASN A 372 -1.84 -1.55 -40.01
CA ASN A 372 -0.87 -1.85 -41.04
C ASN A 372 0.17 -0.74 -40.94
N GLY A 373 1.36 -1.08 -40.43
CA GLY A 373 2.50 -0.20 -40.50
C GLY A 373 2.86 0.03 -41.97
N GLY A 374 2.45 1.18 -42.51
CA GLY A 374 3.19 1.94 -43.52
C GLY A 374 3.48 3.27 -42.83
N ASP A 375 4.71 3.70 -42.64
CA ASP A 375 5.82 3.75 -43.61
C ASP A 375 7.16 3.21 -43.08
#